data_AF-A0A954HH90-F1
#
_entry.id   AF-A0A954HH90-F1
#
_cell.length_a   1.000
_cell.length_b   1.000
_cell.length_c   1.000
_cell.angle_alpha   90.00
_cell.angle_beta   90.00
_cell.angle_gamma   90.00
#
_symmetry.space_group_name_H-M   'P 1'
#
loop_
_entity.id
_entity.type
_entity.pdbx_description
1 polymer ?
#
loop_
_entity_poly.entity_id
_entity_poly.type
_entity_poly.pdbx_seq_one_letter_code
_entity_poly.pdbx_strand_id
1 'polypeptide(L)'
;PELSGNPGFDISLDDEKNVGVVDLTKIKVAPGDYEIAFYGSAVAKYRDNPNAVTILEQALKQAQEEAEATAKEVAQAEESTEERKKRADAAVAEVQKQLNAAVARAKPKDIVDIVVSSPITIRVQPSEPEQEK
;
A
#
# COMPACT_ATOMS: atom_id res chain seq x y z
N PRO A 1 9.51 7.05 -16.15
CA PRO A 1 10.82 7.71 -15.95
C PRO A 1 11.87 6.61 -15.75
N GLU A 2 12.56 6.26 -16.83
CA GLU A 2 13.74 5.41 -16.74
C GLU A 2 14.76 6.15 -15.87
N LEU A 3 15.08 5.60 -14.70
CA LEU A 3 16.22 6.02 -13.91
C LEU A 3 17.44 5.71 -14.78
N SER A 4 17.87 6.69 -15.57
CA SER A 4 19.10 6.60 -16.35
C SER A 4 20.23 6.31 -15.37
N GLY A 5 20.65 5.04 -15.31
CA GLY A 5 21.73 4.62 -14.43
C GLY A 5 22.96 5.47 -14.68
N ASN A 6 23.59 5.98 -13.62
CA ASN A 6 24.89 6.59 -13.76
C ASN A 6 25.85 5.50 -14.27
N PRO A 7 26.54 5.68 -15.41
CA PRO A 7 27.41 4.63 -15.97
C PRO A 7 28.58 4.25 -15.05
N GLY A 8 28.85 5.04 -14.00
CA GLY A 8 29.80 4.75 -12.94
C GLY A 8 29.21 4.09 -11.69
N PHE A 9 27.91 3.80 -11.65
CA PHE A 9 27.27 3.09 -10.54
C PHE A 9 26.32 2.01 -11.08
N ASP A 10 26.59 0.77 -10.72
CA ASP A 10 25.81 -0.39 -11.16
C ASP A 10 25.40 -1.25 -9.97
N ILE A 11 24.16 -1.74 -9.99
CA ILE A 11 23.60 -2.64 -8.97
C ILE A 11 22.46 -3.45 -9.60
N SER A 12 22.59 -4.79 -9.63
CA SER A 12 21.47 -5.69 -9.90
C SER A 12 20.61 -5.81 -8.65
N LEU A 13 19.30 -5.96 -8.81
CA LEU A 13 18.32 -6.15 -7.72
C LEU A 13 17.58 -7.50 -7.86
N ASP A 14 18.11 -8.42 -8.67
CA ASP A 14 17.46 -9.68 -9.01
C ASP A 14 17.67 -10.76 -7.94
N ASP A 15 18.65 -10.55 -7.05
CA ASP A 15 19.03 -11.48 -6.00
C ASP A 15 18.66 -10.95 -4.60
N GLU A 16 18.57 -11.86 -3.63
CA GLU A 16 18.34 -11.53 -2.22
C GLU A 16 19.48 -10.69 -1.62
N LYS A 17 20.69 -10.80 -2.18
CA LYS A 17 21.87 -10.01 -1.81
C LYS A 17 22.42 -9.33 -3.05
N ASN A 18 22.55 -8.00 -2.97
CA ASN A 18 22.95 -7.17 -4.10
C ASN A 18 24.28 -6.48 -3.79
N VAL A 19 25.15 -6.38 -4.80
CA VAL A 19 26.46 -5.71 -4.71
C VAL A 19 26.44 -4.51 -5.65
N GLY A 20 26.59 -3.32 -5.08
CA GLY A 20 26.76 -2.08 -5.85
C GLY A 20 28.23 -1.83 -6.18
N VAL A 21 28.55 -1.58 -7.45
CA VAL A 21 29.91 -1.24 -7.91
C VAL A 21 29.98 0.24 -8.25
N VAL A 22 30.94 0.95 -7.65
CA VAL A 22 31.21 2.37 -7.89
C VAL A 22 32.51 2.51 -8.67
N ASP A 23 32.42 2.91 -9.94
CA ASP A 23 33.56 3.15 -10.82
C ASP A 23 34.06 4.59 -10.68
N LEU A 24 35.13 4.76 -9.90
CA LEU A 24 35.73 6.06 -9.61
C LEU A 24 36.34 6.72 -10.86
N THR A 25 36.70 5.96 -11.90
CA THR A 25 37.26 6.51 -13.14
C THR A 25 36.20 7.23 -13.97
N LYS A 26 34.96 6.73 -13.93
CA LYS A 26 33.82 7.32 -14.63
C LYS A 26 33.21 8.48 -13.85
N ILE A 27 33.16 8.38 -12.51
CA ILE A 27 32.57 9.42 -11.65
C ILE A 27 33.57 10.58 -11.42
N LYS A 28 34.90 10.35 -11.56
CA LYS A 28 35.96 11.36 -11.43
C LYS A 28 35.85 12.18 -10.14
N VAL A 29 35.59 11.49 -9.04
CA VAL A 29 35.51 12.11 -7.72
C VAL A 29 36.89 12.56 -7.26
N ALA A 30 36.96 13.73 -6.61
CA ALA A 30 38.18 14.21 -5.98
C ALA A 30 38.53 13.34 -4.76
N PRO A 31 39.79 13.31 -4.32
CA PRO A 31 40.15 12.69 -3.05
C PRO A 31 39.46 13.39 -1.88
N GLY A 32 38.96 12.63 -0.92
CA GLY A 32 38.21 13.17 0.22
C GLY A 32 37.30 12.14 0.90
N ASP A 33 36.59 12.61 1.92
CA ASP A 33 35.61 11.81 2.66
C ASP A 33 34.21 12.06 2.07
N TYR A 34 33.49 10.97 1.78
CA TYR A 34 32.17 11.00 1.17
C TYR A 34 31.20 10.13 1.97
N GLU A 35 29.96 10.58 2.05
CA GLU A 35 28.86 9.86 2.67
C GLU A 35 27.96 9.29 1.58
N ILE A 36 27.64 7.99 1.67
CA ILE A 36 26.81 7.27 0.72
C ILE A 36 25.64 6.65 1.47
N ALA A 37 24.44 6.82 0.92
CA ALA A 37 23.23 6.10 1.35
C ALA A 37 22.49 5.55 0.13
N PHE A 38 21.91 4.36 0.27
CA PHE A 38 21.11 3.72 -0.76
C PHE A 38 19.63 4.09 -0.58
N TYR A 39 19.01 4.53 -1.67
CA TYR A 39 17.59 4.86 -1.72
C TYR A 39 16.89 3.88 -2.65
N GLY A 40 15.91 3.15 -2.12
CA GLY A 40 15.05 2.26 -2.87
C GLY A 40 13.59 2.63 -2.64
N SER A 41 12.77 2.52 -3.69
CA SER A 41 11.32 2.65 -3.58
C SER A 41 10.65 1.39 -4.09
N ALA A 42 9.69 0.87 -3.34
CA ALA A 42 8.80 -0.20 -3.79
C ALA A 42 7.36 0.34 -3.86
N VAL A 43 6.59 -0.14 -4.85
CA VAL A 43 5.16 0.15 -4.95
C VAL A 43 4.39 -1.10 -4.58
N ALA A 44 3.54 -1.01 -3.56
CA ALA A 44 2.66 -2.10 -3.13
C ALA A 44 1.19 -1.72 -3.27
N LYS A 45 0.34 -2.73 -3.51
CA LYS A 45 -1.12 -2.56 -3.52
C LYS A 45 -1.65 -2.77 -2.10
N TYR A 46 -2.06 -1.69 -1.45
CA TYR A 46 -2.67 -1.74 -0.12
C TYR A 46 -4.19 -1.72 -0.19
N ARG A 47 -4.85 -2.51 0.67
CA ARG A 47 -6.30 -2.49 0.89
C ARG A 47 -6.56 -2.25 2.36
N ASP A 48 -7.27 -1.17 2.66
CA ASP A 48 -7.65 -0.84 4.04
C ASP A 48 -8.82 -1.72 4.50
N ASN A 49 -8.63 -2.42 5.62
CA ASN A 49 -9.61 -3.24 6.32
C ASN A 49 -10.53 -4.10 5.42
N PRO A 50 -9.98 -5.04 4.62
CA PRO A 50 -10.78 -5.86 3.70
C PRO A 50 -11.82 -6.72 4.42
N ASN A 51 -11.55 -7.13 5.67
CA ASN A 51 -12.47 -7.94 6.47
C ASN A 51 -13.77 -7.21 6.81
N ALA A 52 -13.74 -5.88 6.95
CA ALA A 52 -14.96 -5.11 7.22
C ALA A 52 -15.99 -5.21 6.08
N VAL A 53 -15.54 -5.36 4.83
CA VAL A 53 -16.44 -5.59 3.68
C VAL A 53 -17.19 -6.91 3.86
N THR A 54 -16.46 -7.99 4.17
CA THR A 54 -17.06 -9.32 4.38
C THR A 54 -18.06 -9.33 5.54
N ILE A 55 -17.73 -8.66 6.65
CA ILE A 55 -18.63 -8.56 7.82
C ILE A 55 -19.91 -7.79 7.45
N LEU A 56 -19.78 -6.67 6.71
CA LEU A 56 -20.93 -5.84 6.33
C LEU A 56 -21.79 -6.49 5.24
N GLU A 57 -21.22 -7.29 4.33
CA GLU A 57 -21.99 -8.11 3.39
C GLU A 57 -22.85 -9.15 4.12
N GLN A 58 -22.27 -9.81 5.14
CA GLN A 58 -23.02 -10.75 5.98
C GLN A 58 -24.13 -10.05 6.78
N ALA A 59 -23.83 -8.90 7.38
CA ALA A 59 -24.81 -8.11 8.11
C ALA A 59 -25.93 -7.60 7.20
N LEU A 60 -25.62 -7.21 5.95
CA LEU A 60 -26.62 -6.78 4.97
C LEU A 60 -27.57 -7.92 4.62
N LYS A 61 -27.04 -9.12 4.39
CA LYS A 61 -27.84 -10.31 4.12
C LYS A 61 -28.78 -10.63 5.28
N GLN A 62 -28.27 -10.60 6.51
CA GLN A 62 -29.09 -10.81 7.71
C GLN A 62 -30.19 -9.74 7.84
N ALA A 63 -29.84 -8.46 7.67
CA ALA A 63 -30.81 -7.37 7.74
C ALA A 63 -31.90 -7.47 6.66
N GLN A 64 -31.57 -7.95 5.45
CA GLN A 64 -32.54 -8.20 4.38
C GLN A 64 -33.47 -9.37 4.71
N GLU A 65 -32.94 -10.47 5.24
CA GLU A 65 -33.74 -11.63 5.67
C GLU A 65 -34.71 -11.23 6.81
N GLU A 66 -34.25 -10.43 7.77
CA GLU A 66 -35.09 -9.90 8.85
C GLU A 66 -36.14 -8.92 8.33
N ALA A 67 -35.80 -8.05 7.38
CA ALA A 67 -36.75 -7.14 6.74
C ALA A 67 -37.82 -7.89 5.93
N GLU A 68 -37.45 -8.95 5.22
CA GLU A 68 -38.39 -9.82 4.50
C GLU A 68 -39.31 -10.60 5.44
N ALA A 69 -38.76 -11.14 6.54
CA ALA A 69 -39.55 -11.82 7.57
C ALA A 69 -40.56 -10.86 8.21
N THR A 70 -40.10 -9.66 8.57
CA THR A 70 -40.94 -8.58 9.11
C THR A 70 -42.02 -8.18 8.10
N ALA A 71 -41.68 -8.04 6.81
CA ALA A 71 -42.64 -7.69 5.76
C ALA A 71 -43.74 -8.76 5.58
N LYS A 72 -43.40 -10.05 5.74
CA LYS A 72 -44.37 -11.16 5.70
C LYS A 72 -45.31 -11.16 6.91
N GLU A 73 -44.81 -10.83 8.12
CA GLU A 73 -45.64 -10.68 9.32
C GLU A 73 -46.56 -9.45 9.25
N VAL A 74 -46.07 -8.33 8.71
CA VAL A 74 -46.85 -7.09 8.52
C VAL A 74 -48.02 -7.30 7.55
N ALA A 75 -47.84 -8.14 6.53
CA ALA A 75 -48.93 -8.49 5.61
C ALA A 75 -50.10 -9.25 6.28
N GLN A 76 -49.92 -9.70 7.53
CA GLN A 76 -50.91 -10.45 8.30
C GLN A 76 -51.48 -9.66 9.51
N ALA A 77 -51.01 -8.43 9.83
CA ALA A 77 -51.48 -7.66 11.01
C ALA A 77 -51.40 -6.10 10.85
N GLU A 78 -52.36 -5.37 11.47
CA GLU A 78 -52.62 -3.91 11.39
C GLU A 78 -51.55 -2.95 11.99
N GLU A 79 -51.45 -1.75 11.40
CA GLU A 79 -50.77 -0.46 11.73
C GLU A 79 -49.47 -0.44 12.57
N SER A 80 -49.37 -1.12 13.71
CA SER A 80 -48.14 -1.09 14.57
C SER A 80 -46.94 -1.78 13.91
N THR A 81 -47.20 -2.59 12.90
CA THR A 81 -46.23 -3.36 12.13
C THR A 81 -45.59 -2.53 11.01
N GLU A 82 -46.27 -1.51 10.48
CA GLU A 82 -45.68 -0.62 9.44
C GLU A 82 -44.47 0.17 9.96
N GLU A 83 -44.51 0.60 11.22
CA GLU A 83 -43.35 1.23 11.86
C GLU A 83 -42.17 0.27 12.00
N ARG A 84 -42.43 -1.02 12.27
CA ARG A 84 -41.38 -2.06 12.31
C ARG A 84 -40.78 -2.29 10.93
N LYS A 85 -41.60 -2.32 9.89
CA LYS A 85 -41.12 -2.42 8.50
C LYS A 85 -40.24 -1.23 8.12
N LYS A 86 -40.68 0.00 8.41
CA LYS A 86 -39.85 1.21 8.20
C LYS A 86 -38.53 1.18 8.95
N ARG A 87 -38.51 0.67 10.18
CA ARG A 87 -37.26 0.50 10.95
C ARG A 87 -36.35 -0.57 10.36
N ALA A 88 -36.90 -1.69 9.89
CA ALA A 88 -36.14 -2.73 9.23
C ALA A 88 -35.55 -2.24 7.90
N ASP A 89 -36.33 -1.54 7.08
CA ASP A 89 -35.87 -0.92 5.83
C ASP A 89 -34.78 0.13 6.11
N ALA A 90 -34.93 0.94 7.16
CA ALA A 90 -33.92 1.89 7.60
C ALA A 90 -32.62 1.22 8.07
N ALA A 91 -32.72 0.07 8.75
CA ALA A 91 -31.55 -0.71 9.17
C ALA A 91 -30.80 -1.30 7.97
N VAL A 92 -31.52 -1.85 6.97
CA VAL A 92 -30.93 -2.29 5.70
C VAL A 92 -30.23 -1.14 4.99
N ALA A 93 -30.86 0.03 4.91
CA ALA A 93 -30.27 1.21 4.29
C ALA A 93 -28.99 1.68 4.99
N GLU A 94 -28.95 1.65 6.32
CA GLU A 94 -27.76 2.01 7.10
C GLU A 94 -26.62 1.01 6.90
N VAL A 95 -26.90 -0.30 6.94
CA VAL A 95 -25.89 -1.33 6.69
C VAL A 95 -25.36 -1.24 5.25
N GLN A 96 -26.23 -0.98 4.27
CA GLN A 96 -25.83 -0.78 2.87
C GLN A 96 -24.91 0.43 2.71
N LYS A 97 -25.22 1.53 3.42
CA LYS A 97 -24.37 2.73 3.41
C LYS A 97 -23.00 2.44 4.02
N GLN A 98 -22.94 1.70 5.12
CA GLN A 98 -21.69 1.29 5.74
C GLN A 98 -20.88 0.35 4.84
N LEU A 99 -21.55 -0.60 4.17
CA LEU A 99 -20.93 -1.48 3.19
C LEU A 99 -20.31 -0.69 2.03
N ASN A 100 -21.05 0.26 1.45
CA ASN A 100 -20.54 1.11 0.37
C ASN A 100 -19.30 1.91 0.80
N ALA A 101 -19.31 2.45 2.03
CA ALA A 101 -18.16 3.15 2.59
C ALA A 101 -16.96 2.21 2.82
N ALA A 102 -17.19 1.00 3.33
CA ALA A 102 -16.16 -0.01 3.52
C ALA A 102 -15.56 -0.46 2.19
N VAL A 103 -16.37 -0.73 1.17
CA VAL A 103 -15.93 -1.06 -0.19
C VAL A 103 -15.09 0.07 -0.78
N ALA A 104 -15.52 1.33 -0.62
CA ALA A 104 -14.76 2.48 -1.09
C ALA A 104 -13.38 2.61 -0.41
N ARG A 105 -13.29 2.31 0.90
CA ARG A 105 -12.01 2.31 1.65
C ARG A 105 -11.11 1.14 1.25
N ALA A 106 -11.68 -0.05 1.07
CA ALA A 106 -10.96 -1.27 0.72
C ALA A 106 -10.48 -1.31 -0.75
N LYS A 107 -10.83 -0.32 -1.57
CA LYS A 107 -10.30 -0.20 -2.94
C LYS A 107 -8.77 -0.22 -2.90
N PRO A 108 -8.12 -1.09 -3.71
CA PRO A 108 -6.66 -1.15 -3.78
C PRO A 108 -6.10 0.21 -4.16
N LYS A 109 -5.14 0.70 -3.38
CA LYS A 109 -4.40 1.92 -3.66
C LYS A 109 -2.92 1.59 -3.74
N ASP A 110 -2.23 2.29 -4.62
CA ASP A 110 -0.78 2.26 -4.66
C ASP A 110 -0.23 3.01 -3.46
N ILE A 111 0.64 2.34 -2.72
CA ILE A 111 1.46 2.95 -1.68
C ILE A 111 2.92 2.82 -2.09
N VAL A 112 3.71 3.81 -1.70
CA VAL A 112 5.15 3.82 -1.94
C VAL A 112 5.84 3.62 -0.59
N ASP A 113 6.58 2.53 -0.48
CA ASP A 113 7.50 2.33 0.62
C ASP A 113 8.88 2.82 0.19
N ILE A 114 9.40 3.81 0.91
CA ILE A 114 10.73 4.36 0.68
C ILE A 114 11.65 3.79 1.75
N VAL A 115 12.65 3.03 1.30
CA VAL A 115 13.69 2.47 2.16
C VAL A 115 14.96 3.26 1.92
N VAL A 116 15.52 3.78 3.02
CA VAL A 116 16.79 4.52 3.02
C VAL A 116 17.75 3.78 3.93
N SER A 117 18.92 3.42 3.42
CA SER A 117 19.96 2.84 4.27
C SER A 117 20.49 3.90 5.24
N SER A 118 20.98 3.47 6.40
CA SER A 118 21.87 4.34 7.17
C SER A 118 23.07 4.72 6.31
N PRO A 119 23.53 5.97 6.37
CA PRO A 119 24.68 6.37 5.58
C PRO A 119 25.97 5.66 6.01
N ILE A 120 26.86 5.45 5.05
CA ILE A 120 28.22 4.96 5.27
C ILE A 120 29.24 6.00 4.80
N THR A 121 30.35 6.10 5.50
CA THR A 121 31.46 6.99 5.11
C THR A 121 32.52 6.19 4.37
N ILE A 122 32.89 6.68 3.18
CA ILE A 122 34.04 6.18 2.42
C ILE A 122 35.08 7.28 2.28
N ARG A 123 36.36 6.89 2.26
CA ARG A 123 37.47 7.79 1.96
C ARG A 123 38.04 7.44 0.60
N VAL A 124 37.95 8.38 -0.34
CA VAL A 124 38.58 8.28 -1.65
C VAL A 124 40.03 8.72 -1.51
N GLN A 125 40.96 7.80 -1.77
CA GLN A 125 42.39 8.10 -1.79
C GLN A 125 42.77 8.75 -3.13
N PRO A 126 43.79 9.64 -3.14
CA PRO A 126 44.39 10.07 -4.38
C PRO A 126 44.97 8.88 -5.15
N SER A 127 44.94 8.94 -6.48
CA SER A 127 45.63 7.97 -7.31
C SER A 127 47.13 8.02 -7.01
N GLU A 128 47.73 6.90 -6.60
CA GLU A 128 49.19 6.80 -6.53
C GLU A 128 49.76 7.07 -7.93
N PRO A 129 50.82 7.90 -8.05
CA PRO A 129 51.51 8.04 -9.33
C PRO A 129 52.05 6.67 -9.74
N GLU A 130 51.74 6.27 -10.97
CA GLU A 130 52.28 5.07 -11.62
C GLU A 130 53.79 5.01 -11.36
N GLN A 131 54.26 4.01 -10.61
CA GLN A 131 55.69 3.78 -10.48
C GLN A 131 56.19 3.31 -11.84
N GLU A 132 56.79 4.26 -12.56
CA GLU A 132 57.50 4.09 -13.81
C GLU A 132 58.48 2.92 -13.67
N LYS A 133 58.28 1.87 -14.48
CA LYS A 133 59.15 0.69 -14.56
C LYS A 133 59.77 0.61 -15.94
#